data_AF-A0A962QJL6-F1
#
_entry.id   AF-A0A962QJL6-F1
#
_cell.length_a   1.000
_cell.length_b   1.000
_cell.length_c   1.000
_cell.angle_alpha   90.00
_cell.angle_beta   90.00
_cell.angle_gamma   90.00
#
_symmetry.space_group_name_H-M   'P 1'
#
loop_
_entity.id
_entity.type
_entity.pdbx_description
1 polymer ?
#
loop_
_entity_poly.entity_id
_entity_poly.type
_entity_poly.pdbx_seq_one_letter_code
_entity_poly.pdbx_strand_id
1 'polypeptide(L)' 'MGEILRFKPRKASERHRGKTLCRHGHHKWEVDKAAVFDVKLGRLVTRYRCARCGNTRVSAD' A
#
# COMPACT_ATOMS: atom_id res chain seq x y z
N MET A 1 24.85 -17.27 -15.20
CA MET A 1 24.73 -17.32 -13.73
C MET A 1 23.25 -17.46 -13.39
N GLY A 2 22.84 -18.56 -12.76
CA GLY A 2 21.42 -18.87 -12.57
C GLY A 2 20.89 -18.35 -11.24
N GLU A 3 19.76 -17.65 -11.25
CA GLU A 3 19.05 -17.31 -10.02
C GLU A 3 18.46 -18.58 -9.39
N ILE A 4 18.89 -18.88 -8.17
CA ILE A 4 18.39 -20.04 -7.41
C ILE A 4 17.03 -19.66 -6.82
N LEU A 5 15.96 -20.17 -7.44
CA LEU A 5 14.61 -20.01 -6.93
C LEU A 5 14.42 -20.84 -5.66
N ARG A 6 13.98 -20.20 -4.58
CA ARG A 6 13.70 -20.89 -3.31
C ARG A 6 12.35 -21.59 -3.39
N PHE A 7 12.35 -22.92 -3.39
CA PHE A 7 11.14 -23.75 -3.35
C PHE A 7 10.45 -23.80 -1.98
N LYS A 8 11.10 -23.31 -0.93
CA LYS A 8 10.54 -23.27 0.42
C LYS A 8 9.44 -22.19 0.51
N PRO A 9 8.26 -22.49 1.07
CA PRO A 9 7.22 -21.47 1.26
C PRO A 9 7.75 -20.33 2.14
N ARG A 10 7.48 -19.10 1.71
CA ARG A 10 7.85 -17.88 2.44
C ARG A 10 7.30 -17.93 3.87
N LYS A 11 8.17 -17.70 4.87
CA LYS A 11 7.78 -17.69 6.29
C LYS A 11 6.75 -16.60 6.55
N ALA A 12 5.87 -16.80 7.53
CA ALA A 12 4.89 -15.77 7.92
C ALA A 12 5.56 -14.42 8.24
N SER A 13 6.73 -14.45 8.91
CA SER A 13 7.53 -13.25 9.18
C SER A 13 7.93 -12.49 7.90
N GLU A 14 8.26 -13.20 6.82
CA GLU A 14 8.60 -12.57 5.52
C GLU A 14 7.37 -12.04 4.78
N ARG A 15 6.19 -12.62 5.00
CA ARG A 15 4.92 -12.16 4.42
C ARG A 15 4.39 -10.89 5.10
N HIS A 16 4.64 -10.78 6.41
CA HIS A 16 4.13 -9.70 7.25
C HIS A 16 5.20 -8.67 7.65
N ARG A 17 6.44 -8.80 7.14
CA ARG A 17 7.53 -7.84 7.38
C ARG A 17 7.09 -6.43 7.00
N GLY A 18 7.11 -5.52 7.97
CA GLY A 18 6.71 -4.12 7.78
C GLY A 18 5.19 -3.84 7.82
N LYS A 19 4.34 -4.86 7.97
CA LYS A 19 2.86 -4.70 8.05
C LYS A 19 2.30 -4.65 9.47
N THR A 20 3.10 -4.96 10.50
CA THR A 20 2.69 -4.96 11.91
C THR A 20 2.18 -3.59 12.36
N LEU A 21 2.94 -2.52 12.12
CA LEU A 21 2.53 -1.15 12.45
C LEU A 21 1.21 -0.75 11.77
N CYS A 22 1.01 -1.16 10.52
CA CYS A 22 -0.21 -0.87 9.78
C CYS A 22 -1.45 -1.61 10.33
N ARG A 23 -1.28 -2.76 10.99
CA ARG A 23 -2.40 -3.46 11.65
C ARG A 23 -2.93 -2.71 12.87
N HIS A 24 -2.09 -1.91 13.52
CA HIS A 24 -2.47 -1.08 14.66
C HIS A 24 -2.89 0.36 14.26
N GLY A 25 -3.09 0.63 12.96
CA GLY A 25 -3.49 1.95 12.47
C GLY A 25 -2.35 2.92 12.16
N HIS A 26 -1.09 2.55 12.40
CA HIS A 26 0.08 3.38 12.09
C HIS A 26 0.49 3.24 10.62
N HIS A 27 -0.27 3.89 9.75
CA HIS A 27 -0.01 3.92 8.31
C HIS A 27 0.98 5.02 7.93
N LYS A 28 1.93 4.69 7.05
CA LYS A 28 2.78 5.68 6.38
C LYS A 28 2.09 6.06 5.07
N TRP A 29 1.31 7.13 5.10
CA TRP A 29 0.57 7.62 3.95
C TRP A 29 1.46 8.39 2.99
N GLU A 30 1.41 8.04 1.72
CA GLU A 30 2.09 8.71 0.62
C GLU A 30 1.03 9.14 -0.40
N VAL A 31 1.21 10.30 -1.03
CA VAL A 31 0.26 10.81 -2.03
C VAL A 31 0.40 10.00 -3.31
N ASP A 32 -0.70 9.40 -3.75
CA ASP A 32 -0.77 8.70 -5.02
C ASP A 32 -1.04 9.72 -6.12
N LYS A 33 0.02 10.11 -6.83
CA LYS A 33 -0.06 11.10 -7.93
C LYS A 33 -0.69 10.54 -9.20
N ALA A 34 -0.96 9.24 -9.27
CA ALA A 34 -1.51 8.59 -10.45
C ALA A 34 -3.04 8.73 -10.51
N ALA A 35 -3.71 8.64 -9.36
CA ALA A 35 -5.18 8.73 -9.28
C ALA A 35 -5.62 10.04 -8.61
N VAL A 36 -5.74 11.10 -9.41
CA VAL A 36 -6.15 12.44 -8.95
C VAL A 36 -7.64 12.73 -9.20
N PHE A 37 -8.35 11.96 -10.04
CA PHE A 37 -9.76 12.21 -10.37
C PHE A 37 -10.66 11.05 -9.93
N ASP A 38 -11.70 11.35 -9.14
CA ASP A 38 -12.69 10.36 -8.71
C ASP A 38 -13.91 10.37 -9.64
N VAL A 39 -14.11 9.26 -10.37
CA VAL A 39 -15.20 9.13 -11.35
C VAL A 39 -16.58 9.15 -10.71
N LYS A 40 -16.71 8.73 -9.44
CA LYS A 40 -18.01 8.70 -8.76
C LYS A 40 -18.40 10.07 -8.24
N LEU A 41 -17.44 10.83 -7.74
CA LEU A 41 -17.65 12.18 -7.22
C LEU A 41 -17.57 13.27 -8.31
N GLY A 42 -17.02 12.94 -9.48
CA GLY A 42 -16.88 13.87 -10.59
C GLY A 42 -15.89 15.02 -10.31
N ARG A 43 -14.98 14.85 -9.34
CA ARG A 43 -14.03 15.88 -8.92
C ARG A 43 -12.63 15.33 -8.69
N LEU A 44 -11.67 16.24 -8.68
CA LEU A 44 -10.30 15.92 -8.28
C LEU A 44 -10.28 15.61 -6.77
N VAL A 45 -9.63 14.51 -6.41
CA VAL A 45 -9.44 14.07 -5.03
C VAL A 45 -7.98 13.74 -4.79
N THR A 46 -7.53 13.94 -3.56
CA THR A 46 -6.19 13.51 -3.17
C THR A 46 -6.27 12.10 -2.59
N ARG A 47 -5.82 11.11 -3.36
CA ARG A 47 -5.67 9.74 -2.88
C ARG A 47 -4.34 9.59 -2.15
N TYR A 48 -4.38 8.98 -0.97
CA TYR A 48 -3.19 8.55 -0.26
C TYR A 48 -3.11 7.04 -0.25
N ARG A 49 -1.91 6.50 -0.49
CA ARG A 49 -1.60 5.09 -0.44
C ARG A 49 -0.56 4.84 0.64
N CYS A 50 -0.75 3.79 1.44
CA CYS A 50 0.22 3.41 2.45
C CYS A 50 1.42 2.71 1.81
N ALA A 51 2.63 3.23 2.03
CA ALA A 51 3.89 2.67 1.53
C ALA A 51 4.11 1.20 1.92
N ARG A 52 3.63 0.82 3.12
CA ARG A 52 3.92 -0.47 3.76
C ARG A 52 2.91 -1.55 3.39
N CYS A 53 1.62 -1.23 3.47
CA CYS A 53 0.55 -2.22 3.28
C CYS A 53 -0.25 -2.02 1.99
N GLY A 54 -0.08 -0.89 1.29
CA GLY A 54 -0.83 -0.58 0.08
C GLY A 54 -2.27 -0.15 0.31
N ASN A 55 -2.73 -0.03 1.56
CA ASN A 55 -4.07 0.48 1.86
C ASN A 55 -4.24 1.89 1.30
N THR A 56 -5.44 2.26 0.87
CA THR A 56 -5.70 3.58 0.27
C THR A 56 -6.79 4.33 1.02
N ARG A 57 -6.56 5.61 1.28
CA ARG A 57 -7.56 6.55 1.78
C ARG A 57 -7.75 7.66 0.74
N VAL A 58 -8.98 8.14 0.60
CA VAL A 58 -9.30 9.28 -0.26
C VAL A 58 -9.70 10.42 0.66
N SER A 59 -9.04 11.57 0.52
CA SER A 59 -9.52 12.82 1.13
C SER A 59 -10.10 13.65 0.01
N ALA A 60 -11.37 14.01 0.14
CA ALA A 60 -11.98 15.02 -0.72
C ALA A 60 -11.82 16.35 -0.01
N ASP A 61 -11.30 17.34 -0.74
CA ASP A 61 -11.38 18.75 -0.38
C ASP A 61 -12.68 19.32 -0.95
#